data_AF-A0A9E2RL87-F1
#
_entry.id   AF-A0A9E2RL87-F1
#
_cell.length_a   1.000
_cell.length_b   1.000
_cell.length_c   1.000
_cell.angle_alpha   90.00
_cell.angle_beta   90.00
_cell.angle_gamma   90.00
#
_symmetry.space_group_name_H-M   'P 1'
#
loop_
_entity.id
_entity.type
_entity.pdbx_description
1 polymer ?
#
loop_
_entity_poly.entity_id
_entity_poly.type
_entity_poly.pdbx_seq_one_letter_code
_entity_poly.pdbx_strand_id
1 'polypeptide(L)'
;MKRVSQHTMSRALVIVAGLAVLHVTAVATVLAEEQKEGDVGTRAVLGAPPQQGQLPTFPQNFAVQGPESASFGFAVTQPGPITVDVQAQGPPVIVTLQNLAAPPMTQQGSGHVHLAYQATPQDIQKSAIWTVRIKLAQPAPPLANMHAIGTVIVQHPPADPGVVQGQVTAMTTQDRANRQRANDQAQASLDAAFQAHRAKFEQERQQRQAAERAQNQPIIEQIRAKGGNVIQSRGLESGGKPGGPSSSSADQEVGTRGLFGTVGVGTPLPGGSLTQPTNPPTFSSPPARPSPVIDHLSKTQGQPKDQVVIYGKNFGNAGGDVVFQIGSNVRQTGLVEAWADTLIVVDVPDASGLLQFDGGVFIPMGQIQSNTVPFRFIPAQEVRMTRTAKGDVMLAQPGSDDTNPVSGWDSITHPNTTTWRMGGHAGNDVVFPTKRLQNGWIFQNVSVLLPGCGLFPDCQGAYVADSRIGTDTLMFNARWWYEALHDSDYNFAVWIVGPRGVPDGLVVP
;
A
#
# COMPACT_ATOMS: atom_id res chain seq x y z
N MET A 1 26.57 -0.90 62.82
CA MET A 1 27.94 -0.51 63.21
C MET A 1 28.94 -1.12 62.24
N LYS A 2 29.46 -0.35 61.27
CA LYS A 2 30.67 -0.72 60.50
C LYS A 2 31.39 0.57 60.09
N ARG A 3 32.69 0.61 60.40
CA ARG A 3 33.58 1.78 60.37
C ARG A 3 34.10 2.08 58.96
N VAL A 4 34.08 3.38 58.65
CA VAL A 4 35.10 4.25 58.01
C VAL A 4 36.39 3.58 57.51
N SER A 5 36.77 3.92 56.27
CA SER A 5 38.15 4.33 55.96
C SER A 5 38.18 5.37 54.84
N GLN A 6 38.88 6.47 55.11
CA GLN A 6 39.17 7.59 54.23
C GLN A 6 40.40 7.29 53.37
N HIS A 7 40.50 7.90 52.18
CA HIS A 7 41.77 8.48 51.75
C HIS A 7 41.55 9.70 50.87
N THR A 8 42.09 10.81 51.36
CA THR A 8 42.24 12.10 50.68
C THR A 8 43.66 12.17 50.14
N MET A 9 43.86 12.63 48.90
CA MET A 9 45.04 13.44 48.54
C MET A 9 44.67 14.51 47.51
N SER A 10 45.06 15.73 47.87
CA SER A 10 45.05 16.99 47.12
C SER A 10 46.47 17.13 46.52
N ARG A 11 46.72 17.57 45.28
CA ARG A 11 46.65 18.95 44.74
C ARG A 11 47.23 18.88 43.31
N ALA A 12 46.74 19.70 42.38
CA ALA A 12 47.53 20.73 41.68
C ALA A 12 46.75 21.31 40.50
N LEU A 13 46.62 22.63 40.55
CA LEU A 13 46.05 23.56 39.58
C LEU A 13 47.11 23.88 38.51
N VAL A 14 46.80 23.72 37.23
CA VAL A 14 47.40 24.51 36.13
C VAL A 14 46.31 24.84 35.12
N ILE A 15 46.08 26.15 34.97
CA ILE A 15 45.25 26.79 33.96
C ILE A 15 46.14 27.05 32.74
N VAL A 16 45.79 26.53 31.56
CA VAL A 16 46.14 27.15 30.27
C VAL A 16 44.94 27.05 29.34
N ALA A 17 44.55 28.21 28.84
CA ALA A 17 43.44 28.45 27.93
C ALA A 17 43.67 27.82 26.56
N GLY A 18 42.59 27.27 25.99
CA GLY A 18 42.54 26.76 24.62
C GLY A 18 41.11 26.88 24.09
N LEU A 19 40.80 28.07 23.59
CA LEU A 19 39.53 28.48 23.00
C LEU A 19 39.27 27.69 21.70
N ALA A 20 38.22 26.88 21.65
CA ALA A 20 37.62 26.42 20.39
C ALA A 20 36.12 26.15 20.63
N VAL A 21 35.34 27.23 20.58
CA VAL A 21 33.87 27.17 20.51
C VAL A 21 33.52 26.79 19.08
N LEU A 22 33.31 25.50 18.82
CA LEU A 22 32.58 25.09 17.61
C LEU A 22 31.09 25.23 17.92
N HIS A 23 30.48 26.24 17.31
CA HIS A 23 29.03 26.44 17.30
C HIS A 23 28.36 25.25 16.61
N VAL A 24 27.71 24.39 17.38
CA VAL A 24 26.63 23.54 16.87
C VAL A 24 25.37 24.39 16.87
N THR A 25 25.25 25.24 15.85
CA THR A 25 23.99 25.93 15.56
C THR A 25 23.01 24.91 15.01
N ALA A 26 21.86 24.83 15.65
CA ALA A 26 20.73 24.02 15.29
C ALA A 26 20.38 24.13 13.79
N VAL A 27 20.30 22.99 13.12
CA VAL A 27 19.52 22.82 11.89
C VAL A 27 18.28 22.02 12.27
N ALA A 28 17.33 22.72 12.88
CA ALA A 28 15.98 22.27 13.13
C ALA A 28 15.02 23.44 12.83
N THR A 29 15.13 24.01 11.63
CA THR A 29 14.26 25.09 11.17
C THR A 29 14.03 24.99 9.66
N VAL A 30 13.40 23.90 9.20
CA VAL A 30 12.70 23.86 7.90
C VAL A 30 11.56 22.83 7.98
N LEU A 31 10.59 23.00 8.89
CA LEU A 31 9.29 22.29 8.84
C LEU A 31 8.16 23.09 9.52
N ALA A 32 8.31 24.41 9.65
CA ALA A 32 7.32 25.25 10.30
C ALA A 32 7.14 26.57 9.54
N GLU A 33 6.74 26.51 8.26
CA GLU A 33 6.21 27.66 7.53
C GLU A 33 5.63 27.23 6.18
N GLU A 34 4.53 26.48 6.20
CA GLU A 34 3.42 26.60 5.22
C GLU A 34 2.20 25.72 5.60
N GLN A 35 1.89 25.58 6.89
CA GLN A 35 0.52 25.26 7.30
C GLN A 35 -0.28 26.56 7.24
N LYS A 36 -0.86 26.84 6.08
CA LYS A 36 -1.98 27.77 5.99
C LYS A 36 -3.06 27.27 6.96
N GLU A 37 -3.27 28.05 8.01
CA GLU A 37 -4.49 28.05 8.82
C GLU A 37 -5.70 28.02 7.88
N GLY A 38 -6.30 26.84 7.77
CA GLY A 38 -7.41 26.66 6.86
C GLY A 38 -8.12 25.32 7.01
N ASP A 39 -7.86 24.54 8.06
CA ASP A 39 -8.80 23.52 8.54
C ASP A 39 -8.36 22.92 9.89
N VAL A 40 -8.22 23.77 10.93
CA VAL A 40 -8.31 23.25 12.29
C VAL A 40 -9.80 23.08 12.53
N GLY A 41 -10.29 21.87 12.24
CA GLY A 41 -11.70 21.52 12.36
C GLY A 41 -12.29 22.17 13.60
N THR A 42 -13.33 22.96 13.38
CA THR A 42 -14.10 23.63 14.43
C THR A 42 -14.36 22.63 15.55
N ARG A 43 -13.60 22.72 16.64
CA ARG A 43 -14.08 22.32 17.96
C ARG A 43 -15.30 23.21 18.18
N ALA A 44 -16.48 22.70 17.82
CA ALA A 44 -17.69 23.18 18.43
C ALA A 44 -17.39 23.17 19.93
N VAL A 45 -17.46 24.35 20.55
CA VAL A 45 -17.47 24.46 22.00
C VAL A 45 -18.76 23.77 22.41
N LEU A 46 -18.68 22.46 22.60
CA LEU A 46 -19.76 21.64 23.09
C LEU A 46 -20.10 22.23 24.46
N GLY A 47 -21.34 22.66 24.62
CA GLY A 47 -21.91 22.90 25.94
C GLY A 47 -21.66 21.67 26.82
N ALA A 48 -21.64 21.87 28.14
CA ALA A 48 -21.36 20.80 29.11
C ALA A 48 -22.07 19.48 28.72
N PRO A 49 -21.37 18.33 28.76
CA PRO A 49 -21.95 17.07 28.33
C PRO A 49 -23.24 16.81 29.12
N PRO A 50 -24.37 16.53 28.43
CA PRO A 50 -25.64 16.30 29.10
C PRO A 50 -25.50 15.16 30.12
N GLN A 51 -26.14 15.32 31.29
CA GLN A 51 -26.13 14.29 32.32
C GLN A 51 -26.72 12.98 31.75
N GLN A 52 -26.11 11.84 32.10
CA GLN A 52 -26.55 10.52 31.65
C GLN A 52 -28.05 10.35 31.94
N GLY A 53 -28.85 10.07 30.91
CA GLY A 53 -30.28 9.82 31.05
C GLY A 53 -31.20 10.97 30.62
N GLN A 54 -30.69 12.15 30.25
CA GLN A 54 -31.55 13.22 29.71
C GLN A 54 -31.64 13.17 28.17
N LEU A 55 -32.86 13.29 27.63
CA LEU A 55 -33.08 13.44 26.19
C LEU A 55 -32.41 14.73 25.68
N PRO A 56 -31.93 14.77 24.42
CA PRO A 56 -31.38 15.99 23.84
C PRO A 56 -32.37 17.15 23.93
N THR A 57 -31.86 18.33 24.26
CA THR A 57 -32.64 19.57 24.24
C THR A 57 -32.40 20.32 22.94
N PHE A 58 -33.37 21.08 22.44
CA PHE A 58 -33.23 21.92 21.25
C PHE A 58 -33.28 23.40 21.66
N PRO A 59 -32.56 24.32 20.97
CA PRO A 59 -31.86 24.14 19.68
C PRO A 59 -30.55 23.35 19.73
N GLN A 60 -30.15 22.78 18.59
CA GLN A 60 -28.85 22.13 18.38
C GLN A 60 -28.13 22.76 17.18
N ASN A 61 -26.80 22.86 17.25
CA ASN A 61 -25.99 23.39 16.14
C ASN A 61 -25.54 22.25 15.21
N PHE A 62 -25.36 22.55 13.93
CA PHE A 62 -24.76 21.61 12.97
C PHE A 62 -23.71 22.29 12.08
N ALA A 63 -22.80 21.47 11.57
CA ALA A 63 -21.89 21.78 10.47
C ALA A 63 -21.80 20.55 9.57
N VAL A 64 -21.89 20.72 8.26
CA VAL A 64 -21.79 19.62 7.27
C VAL A 64 -20.97 20.05 6.07
N GLN A 65 -20.19 19.14 5.50
CA GLN A 65 -19.34 19.38 4.34
C GLN A 65 -19.20 18.14 3.45
N GLY A 66 -18.93 18.32 2.15
CA GLY A 66 -18.76 17.20 1.22
C GLY A 66 -19.93 16.18 1.29
N PRO A 67 -19.67 14.87 1.49
CA PRO A 67 -20.71 13.86 1.67
C PRO A 67 -21.24 13.73 3.12
N GLU A 68 -20.74 14.55 4.07
CA GLU A 68 -21.11 14.48 5.48
C GLU A 68 -22.60 14.79 5.72
N SER A 69 -23.16 14.15 6.74
CA SER A 69 -24.49 14.49 7.27
C SER A 69 -24.46 14.64 8.78
N ALA A 70 -25.16 15.66 9.28
CA ALA A 70 -25.47 15.81 10.70
C ALA A 70 -26.81 15.15 11.00
N SER A 71 -26.95 14.54 12.19
CA SER A 71 -28.19 13.88 12.59
C SER A 71 -28.48 14.10 14.08
N PHE A 72 -29.75 14.29 14.38
CA PHE A 72 -30.26 14.60 15.70
C PHE A 72 -31.47 13.71 16.00
N GLY A 73 -31.32 12.83 16.97
CA GLY A 73 -32.37 11.97 17.50
C GLY A 73 -33.21 12.67 18.55
N PHE A 74 -34.50 12.37 18.53
CA PHE A 74 -35.44 12.77 19.58
C PHE A 74 -36.51 11.68 19.72
N ALA A 75 -37.30 11.78 20.78
CA ALA A 75 -38.31 10.78 21.09
C ALA A 75 -39.70 11.39 21.12
N VAL A 76 -40.68 10.61 20.66
CA VAL A 76 -42.10 10.94 20.73
C VAL A 76 -42.83 9.69 21.20
N THR A 77 -43.48 9.74 22.36
CA THR A 77 -44.24 8.59 22.90
C THR A 77 -45.74 8.84 22.94
N GLN A 78 -46.20 9.97 22.41
CA GLN A 78 -47.62 10.33 22.32
C GLN A 78 -47.92 10.88 20.91
N PRO A 79 -49.09 10.55 20.33
CA PRO A 79 -49.53 11.18 19.08
C PRO A 79 -49.58 12.70 19.21
N GLY A 80 -49.18 13.41 18.17
CA GLY A 80 -49.15 14.88 18.21
C GLY A 80 -48.30 15.51 17.11
N PRO A 81 -48.31 16.85 17.03
CA PRO A 81 -47.55 17.57 16.02
C PRO A 81 -46.05 17.53 16.32
N ILE A 82 -45.26 17.27 15.28
CA ILE A 82 -43.81 17.39 15.24
C ILE A 82 -43.49 18.52 14.27
N THR A 83 -42.70 19.50 14.71
CA THR A 83 -42.16 20.54 13.83
C THR A 83 -40.64 20.57 13.90
N VAL A 84 -40.01 20.77 12.75
CA VAL A 84 -38.57 20.88 12.60
C VAL A 84 -38.27 22.15 11.82
N ASP A 85 -37.55 23.08 12.45
CA ASP A 85 -37.07 24.31 11.84
C ASP A 85 -35.55 24.27 11.75
N VAL A 86 -35.02 24.40 10.54
CA VAL A 86 -33.58 24.45 10.27
C VAL A 86 -33.22 25.79 9.68
N GLN A 87 -32.32 26.50 10.34
CA GLN A 87 -31.67 27.71 9.82
C GLN A 87 -30.25 27.36 9.39
N ALA A 88 -29.93 27.55 8.12
CA ALA A 88 -28.67 27.15 7.50
C ALA A 88 -28.00 28.32 6.78
N GLN A 89 -26.69 28.48 6.96
CA GLN A 89 -25.83 29.37 6.19
C GLN A 89 -24.91 28.53 5.30
N GLY A 90 -24.70 28.96 4.05
CA GLY A 90 -23.89 28.23 3.06
C GLY A 90 -24.72 27.65 1.90
N PRO A 91 -24.23 26.59 1.23
CA PRO A 91 -24.94 25.92 0.14
C PRO A 91 -26.31 25.36 0.59
N PRO A 92 -27.24 25.11 -0.35
CA PRO A 92 -28.52 24.49 -0.03
C PRO A 92 -28.36 23.15 0.70
N VAL A 93 -29.19 22.94 1.72
CA VAL A 93 -29.23 21.70 2.50
C VAL A 93 -30.50 20.91 2.18
N ILE A 94 -30.40 19.59 2.31
CA ILE A 94 -31.52 18.67 2.37
C ILE A 94 -31.73 18.31 3.84
N VAL A 95 -32.94 18.54 4.34
CA VAL A 95 -33.39 18.15 5.68
C VAL A 95 -34.37 17.00 5.53
N THR A 96 -34.11 15.91 6.23
CA THR A 96 -34.98 14.72 6.27
C THR A 96 -35.43 14.46 7.69
N LEU A 97 -36.74 14.42 7.90
CA LEU A 97 -37.37 13.91 9.12
C LEU A 97 -37.77 12.45 8.88
N GLN A 98 -37.30 11.55 9.74
CA GLN A 98 -37.57 10.13 9.59
C GLN A 98 -37.89 9.44 10.93
N ASN A 99 -38.74 8.43 10.84
CA ASN A 99 -39.05 7.44 11.86
C ASN A 99 -38.92 6.06 11.19
N LEU A 100 -38.53 5.03 11.93
CA LEU A 100 -38.47 3.65 11.43
C LEU A 100 -39.81 3.12 10.85
N ALA A 101 -40.93 3.74 11.22
CA ALA A 101 -42.30 3.33 10.95
C ALA A 101 -42.97 4.04 9.77
N ALA A 102 -42.51 5.26 9.47
CA ALA A 102 -43.15 6.20 8.57
C ALA A 102 -42.23 6.51 7.39
N PRO A 103 -42.79 6.78 6.19
CA PRO A 103 -41.97 7.24 5.06
C PRO A 103 -41.17 8.50 5.44
N PRO A 104 -39.90 8.61 5.02
CA PRO A 104 -39.10 9.80 5.30
C PRO A 104 -39.72 11.03 4.62
N MET A 105 -39.75 12.15 5.33
CA MET A 105 -40.15 13.44 4.80
C MET A 105 -38.90 14.28 4.52
N THR A 106 -38.73 14.72 3.28
CA THR A 106 -37.52 15.44 2.86
C THR A 106 -37.87 16.78 2.25
N GLN A 107 -37.13 17.82 2.62
CA GLN A 107 -37.21 19.13 2.01
C GLN A 107 -35.82 19.73 1.80
N GLN A 108 -35.64 20.36 0.63
CA GLN A 108 -34.43 21.08 0.29
C GLN A 108 -34.67 22.58 0.41
N GLY A 109 -33.68 23.33 0.91
CA GLY A 109 -33.74 24.78 0.93
C GLY A 109 -32.40 25.44 1.24
N SER A 110 -32.36 26.77 1.07
CA SER A 110 -31.24 27.64 1.43
C SER A 110 -31.72 28.65 2.47
N GLY A 111 -30.98 28.86 3.56
CA GLY A 111 -31.39 29.80 4.61
C GLY A 111 -32.32 29.17 5.64
N HIS A 112 -33.52 28.76 5.24
CA HIS A 112 -34.55 28.22 6.13
C HIS A 112 -35.26 27.01 5.53
N VAL A 113 -35.45 25.95 6.33
CA VAL A 113 -36.25 24.76 5.97
C VAL A 113 -37.17 24.43 7.14
N HIS A 114 -38.45 24.19 6.83
CA HIS A 114 -39.48 23.85 7.82
C HIS A 114 -40.17 22.55 7.44
N LEU A 115 -40.22 21.59 8.36
CA LEU A 115 -40.96 20.34 8.21
C LEU A 115 -42.01 20.24 9.31
N ALA A 116 -43.23 19.81 8.95
CA ALA A 116 -44.30 19.56 9.90
C ALA A 116 -44.90 18.16 9.65
N TYR A 117 -45.02 17.37 10.71
CA TYR A 117 -45.57 16.01 10.66
C TYR A 117 -46.55 15.79 11.82
N GLN A 118 -47.64 15.08 11.56
CA GLN A 118 -48.61 14.69 12.58
C GLN A 118 -48.38 13.23 12.98
N ALA A 119 -47.72 13.00 14.12
CA ALA A 119 -47.46 11.65 14.61
C ALA A 119 -48.75 10.94 14.97
N THR A 120 -48.99 9.79 14.35
CA THR A 120 -50.18 8.96 14.58
C THR A 120 -49.90 7.91 15.66
N PRO A 121 -50.93 7.34 16.31
CA PRO A 121 -50.74 6.21 17.23
C PRO A 121 -49.97 5.04 16.58
N GLN A 122 -50.20 4.78 15.29
CA GLN A 122 -49.54 3.72 14.55
C GLN A 122 -48.03 3.96 14.38
N ASP A 123 -47.61 5.22 14.18
CA ASP A 123 -46.20 5.58 14.09
C ASP A 123 -45.49 5.31 15.41
N ILE A 124 -46.09 5.80 16.52
CA ILE A 124 -45.53 5.66 17.87
C ILE A 124 -45.43 4.19 18.30
N GLN A 125 -46.44 3.37 17.97
CA GLN A 125 -46.43 1.94 18.27
C GLN A 125 -45.28 1.19 17.59
N LYS A 126 -44.91 1.60 16.38
CA LYS A 126 -43.83 0.97 15.61
C LYS A 126 -42.45 1.49 16.04
N SER A 127 -42.31 2.79 16.29
CA SER A 127 -41.12 3.37 16.90
C SER A 127 -41.42 4.73 17.52
N ALA A 128 -40.93 4.93 18.74
CA ALA A 128 -40.96 6.22 19.43
C ALA A 128 -39.77 7.10 19.02
N ILE A 129 -38.82 6.58 18.22
CA ILE A 129 -37.57 7.26 17.92
C ILE A 129 -37.68 7.94 16.55
N TRP A 130 -37.35 9.22 16.55
CA TRP A 130 -37.32 10.08 15.38
C TRP A 130 -35.91 10.64 15.20
N THR A 131 -35.55 10.91 13.95
CA THR A 131 -34.28 11.58 13.65
C THR A 131 -34.50 12.69 12.62
N VAL A 132 -33.79 13.80 12.82
CA VAL A 132 -33.62 14.86 11.83
C VAL A 132 -32.23 14.72 11.24
N ARG A 133 -32.14 14.55 9.92
CA ARG A 133 -30.89 14.47 9.19
C ARG A 133 -30.73 15.70 8.31
N ILE A 134 -29.52 16.26 8.27
CA ILE A 134 -29.16 17.43 7.47
C ILE A 134 -27.92 17.07 6.65
N LYS A 135 -27.97 17.27 5.34
CA LYS A 135 -26.82 17.09 4.42
C LYS A 135 -26.82 18.14 3.32
N LEU A 136 -25.69 18.30 2.64
CA LEU A 136 -25.63 19.18 1.46
C LEU A 136 -26.52 18.63 0.33
N ALA A 137 -27.25 19.51 -0.34
CA ALA A 137 -28.09 19.12 -1.48
C ALA A 137 -27.28 18.64 -2.69
N GLN A 138 -26.09 19.20 -2.85
CA GLN A 138 -25.11 18.78 -3.83
C GLN A 138 -23.80 18.50 -3.08
N PRO A 139 -23.53 17.24 -2.72
CA PRO A 139 -22.27 16.88 -2.10
C PRO A 139 -21.15 17.13 -3.12
N ALA A 140 -20.27 18.07 -2.80
CA ALA A 140 -19.05 18.25 -3.57
C ALA A 140 -18.08 17.09 -3.27
N PRO A 141 -17.14 16.81 -4.19
CA PRO A 141 -15.92 16.11 -3.82
C PRO A 141 -15.29 16.79 -2.58
N PRO A 142 -14.66 16.04 -1.67
CA PRO A 142 -14.05 16.54 -0.43
C PRO A 142 -13.25 17.85 -0.55
N LEU A 143 -12.67 18.11 -1.72
CA LEU A 143 -11.78 19.23 -2.01
C LEU A 143 -12.48 20.56 -2.34
N ALA A 144 -13.81 20.60 -2.49
CA ALA A 144 -14.48 21.83 -2.95
C ALA A 144 -14.77 22.85 -1.83
N ASN A 145 -14.33 22.60 -0.59
CA ASN A 145 -14.53 23.46 0.61
C ASN A 145 -15.98 23.94 0.83
N MET A 146 -16.96 23.25 0.25
CA MET A 146 -18.38 23.55 0.43
C MET A 146 -18.82 23.03 1.79
N HIS A 147 -19.21 23.95 2.68
CA HIS A 147 -19.72 23.65 4.01
C HIS A 147 -20.97 24.47 4.31
N ALA A 148 -21.90 23.88 5.06
CA ALA A 148 -23.06 24.56 5.60
C ALA A 148 -23.06 24.44 7.13
N ILE A 149 -23.38 25.55 7.80
CA ILE A 149 -23.49 25.62 9.27
C ILE A 149 -24.85 26.16 9.66
N GLY A 150 -25.35 25.79 10.83
CA GLY A 150 -26.68 26.27 11.23
C GLY A 150 -27.19 25.73 12.54
N THR A 151 -28.48 25.94 12.76
CA THR A 151 -29.21 25.49 13.96
C THR A 151 -30.45 24.72 13.56
N VAL A 152 -30.75 23.65 14.29
CA VAL A 152 -32.00 22.89 14.21
C VAL A 152 -32.80 23.08 15.50
N ILE A 153 -34.08 23.35 15.36
CA ILE A 153 -35.07 23.41 16.44
C ILE A 153 -36.10 22.33 16.17
N VAL A 154 -36.41 21.52 17.18
CA VAL A 154 -37.47 20.50 17.10
C VAL A 154 -38.46 20.76 18.21
N GLN A 155 -39.76 20.79 17.86
CA GLN A 155 -40.85 20.77 18.82
C GLN A 155 -41.64 19.48 18.64
N HIS A 156 -41.93 18.80 19.75
CA HIS A 156 -42.60 17.51 19.73
C HIS A 156 -43.37 17.25 21.04
N PRO A 157 -44.33 16.30 21.05
CA PRO A 157 -45.00 15.88 22.27
C PRO A 157 -44.02 15.29 23.29
N PRO A 158 -44.34 15.32 24.60
CA PRO A 158 -43.49 14.72 25.64
C PRO A 158 -43.19 13.24 25.37
N ALA A 159 -41.98 12.83 25.72
CA ALA A 159 -41.51 11.45 25.61
C ALA A 159 -41.39 10.79 26.99
N ASP A 160 -41.76 9.51 27.06
CA ASP A 160 -41.49 8.62 28.19
C ASP A 160 -40.06 8.04 28.07
N PRO A 161 -39.11 8.40 28.95
CA PRO A 161 -37.74 7.92 28.87
C PRO A 161 -37.61 6.38 28.97
N GLY A 162 -38.53 5.71 29.68
CA GLY A 162 -38.50 4.26 29.85
C GLY A 162 -38.75 3.51 28.53
N VAL A 163 -39.73 3.98 27.76
CA VAL A 163 -40.05 3.42 26.43
C VAL A 163 -38.89 3.63 25.47
N VAL A 164 -38.29 4.83 25.50
CA VAL A 164 -37.14 5.18 24.65
C VAL A 164 -35.95 4.26 24.95
N GLN A 165 -35.70 3.94 26.23
CA GLN A 165 -34.53 3.12 26.63
C GLN A 165 -34.65 1.71 26.07
N GLY A 166 -35.83 1.11 26.23
CA GLY A 166 -36.10 -0.22 25.71
C GLY A 166 -35.88 -0.29 24.20
N GLN A 167 -36.37 0.71 23.46
CA GLN A 167 -36.22 0.74 22.00
C GLN A 167 -34.77 0.97 21.55
N VAL A 168 -34.04 1.92 22.16
CA VAL A 168 -32.63 2.18 21.84
C VAL A 168 -31.77 0.94 22.09
N THR A 169 -31.98 0.25 23.21
CA THR A 169 -31.25 -0.98 23.54
C THR A 169 -31.54 -2.11 22.54
N ALA A 170 -32.79 -2.28 22.13
CA ALA A 170 -33.18 -3.28 21.13
C ALA A 170 -32.53 -2.98 19.76
N MET A 171 -32.59 -1.73 19.31
CA MET A 171 -31.97 -1.29 18.06
C MET A 171 -30.46 -1.50 18.07
N THR A 172 -29.78 -1.12 19.15
CA THR A 172 -28.32 -1.25 19.28
C THR A 172 -27.86 -2.70 19.15
N THR A 173 -28.63 -3.65 19.70
CA THR A 173 -28.31 -5.08 19.62
C THR A 173 -28.42 -5.60 18.17
N GLN A 174 -29.49 -5.20 17.46
CA GLN A 174 -29.69 -5.59 16.07
C GLN A 174 -28.63 -4.95 15.15
N ASP A 175 -28.30 -3.69 15.39
CA ASP A 175 -27.29 -2.94 14.64
C ASP A 175 -25.91 -3.60 14.72
N ARG A 176 -25.47 -4.03 15.91
CA ARG A 176 -24.19 -4.73 16.09
C ARG A 176 -24.09 -6.02 15.25
N ALA A 177 -25.16 -6.80 15.16
CA ALA A 177 -25.17 -8.03 14.36
C ALA A 177 -25.13 -7.75 12.84
N ASN A 178 -25.78 -6.67 12.40
CA ASN A 178 -25.74 -6.25 11.00
C ASN A 178 -24.36 -5.73 10.61
N ARG A 179 -23.72 -4.95 11.49
CA ARG A 179 -22.39 -4.39 11.27
C ARG A 179 -21.31 -5.44 11.10
N GLN A 180 -21.34 -6.53 11.88
CA GLN A 180 -20.37 -7.61 11.69
C GLN A 180 -20.44 -8.18 10.27
N ARG A 181 -21.64 -8.47 9.76
CA ARG A 181 -21.82 -8.98 8.39
C ARG A 181 -21.38 -7.97 7.34
N ALA A 182 -21.68 -6.70 7.57
CA ALA A 182 -21.31 -5.63 6.65
C ALA A 182 -19.78 -5.40 6.63
N ASN A 183 -19.10 -5.56 7.77
CA ASN A 183 -17.64 -5.57 7.89
C ASN A 183 -17.03 -6.70 7.07
N ASP A 184 -17.55 -7.92 7.19
CA ASP A 184 -17.04 -9.08 6.44
C ASP A 184 -17.18 -8.86 4.90
N GLN A 185 -18.30 -8.29 4.45
CA GLN A 185 -18.52 -7.95 3.05
C GLN A 185 -17.60 -6.82 2.56
N ALA A 186 -17.41 -5.79 3.41
CA ALA A 186 -16.51 -4.69 3.12
C ALA A 186 -15.07 -5.19 2.93
N GLN A 187 -14.62 -6.11 3.77
CA GLN A 187 -13.30 -6.74 3.66
C GLN A 187 -13.13 -7.49 2.34
N ALA A 188 -14.10 -8.34 1.98
CA ALA A 188 -14.06 -9.07 0.71
C ALA A 188 -13.97 -8.11 -0.50
N SER A 189 -14.63 -6.96 -0.43
CA SER A 189 -14.57 -5.92 -1.46
C SER A 189 -13.17 -5.28 -1.55
N LEU A 190 -12.55 -4.94 -0.42
CA LEU A 190 -11.18 -4.40 -0.39
C LEU A 190 -10.15 -5.40 -0.94
N ASP A 191 -10.28 -6.68 -0.60
CA ASP A 191 -9.41 -7.74 -1.14
C ASP A 191 -9.59 -7.91 -2.64
N ALA A 192 -10.84 -7.96 -3.12
CA ALA A 192 -11.12 -8.04 -4.54
C ALA A 192 -10.56 -6.83 -5.31
N ALA A 193 -10.73 -5.62 -4.77
CA ALA A 193 -10.18 -4.39 -5.34
C ALA A 193 -8.65 -4.43 -5.42
N PHE A 194 -7.99 -4.90 -4.35
CA PHE A 194 -6.53 -5.04 -4.33
C PHE A 194 -6.03 -6.08 -5.34
N GLN A 195 -6.66 -7.24 -5.44
CA GLN A 195 -6.28 -8.26 -6.43
C GLN A 195 -6.48 -7.76 -7.87
N ALA A 196 -7.58 -7.06 -8.14
CA ALA A 196 -7.84 -6.44 -9.44
C ALA A 196 -6.76 -5.39 -9.79
N HIS A 197 -6.38 -4.55 -8.83
CA HIS A 197 -5.32 -3.56 -9.01
C HIS A 197 -3.96 -4.21 -9.28
N ARG A 198 -3.60 -5.23 -8.49
CA ARG A 198 -2.38 -6.01 -8.69
C ARG A 198 -2.33 -6.68 -10.06
N ALA A 199 -3.45 -7.26 -10.51
CA ALA A 199 -3.55 -7.88 -11.82
C ALA A 199 -3.38 -6.86 -12.95
N LYS A 200 -4.00 -5.68 -12.84
CA LYS A 200 -3.84 -4.59 -13.80
C LYS A 200 -2.38 -4.11 -13.87
N PHE A 201 -1.74 -3.94 -12.72
CA PHE A 201 -0.32 -3.55 -12.65
C PHE A 201 0.60 -4.56 -13.37
N GLU A 202 0.36 -5.85 -13.17
CA GLU A 202 1.10 -6.92 -13.84
C GLU A 202 0.84 -6.93 -15.35
N GLN A 203 -0.42 -6.75 -15.77
CA GLN A 203 -0.80 -6.68 -17.18
C GLN A 203 -0.13 -5.52 -17.91
N GLU A 204 -0.11 -4.33 -17.31
CA GLU A 204 0.57 -3.14 -17.87
C GLU A 204 2.08 -3.38 -18.04
N ARG A 205 2.71 -4.09 -17.11
CA ARG A 205 4.12 -4.48 -17.24
C ARG A 205 4.34 -5.44 -18.40
N GLN A 206 3.51 -6.47 -18.52
CA GLN A 206 3.61 -7.45 -19.61
C GLN A 206 3.36 -6.80 -20.99
N GLN A 207 2.39 -5.90 -21.10
CA GLN A 207 2.11 -5.16 -22.33
C GLN A 207 3.30 -4.30 -22.77
N ARG A 208 3.93 -3.59 -21.82
CA ARG A 208 5.15 -2.81 -22.10
C ARG A 208 6.28 -3.68 -22.64
N GLN A 209 6.52 -4.83 -21.99
CA GLN A 209 7.56 -5.78 -22.40
C GLN A 209 7.28 -6.39 -23.78
N ALA A 210 6.02 -6.76 -24.05
CA ALA A 210 5.62 -7.27 -25.35
C ALA A 210 5.76 -6.23 -26.46
N ALA A 211 5.40 -4.97 -26.18
CA ALA A 211 5.54 -3.87 -27.12
C ALA A 211 7.02 -3.59 -27.45
N GLU A 212 7.89 -3.61 -26.44
CA GLU A 212 9.33 -3.44 -26.64
C GLU A 212 9.93 -4.60 -27.44
N ARG A 213 9.53 -5.84 -27.13
CA ARG A 213 9.95 -7.01 -27.91
C ARG A 213 9.51 -6.92 -29.37
N ALA A 214 8.27 -6.50 -29.62
CA ALA A 214 7.77 -6.29 -30.97
C ALA A 214 8.57 -5.20 -31.72
N GLN A 215 9.02 -4.15 -31.01
CA GLN A 215 9.86 -3.10 -31.60
C GLN A 215 11.24 -3.62 -32.01
N ASN A 216 11.85 -4.52 -31.23
CA ASN A 216 13.17 -5.09 -31.52
C ASN A 216 13.13 -6.31 -32.44
N GLN A 217 11.93 -6.86 -32.70
CA GLN A 217 11.71 -8.03 -33.55
C GLN A 217 12.40 -7.92 -34.94
N PRO A 218 12.33 -6.78 -35.67
CA PRO A 218 13.00 -6.65 -36.97
C PRO A 218 14.53 -6.79 -36.87
N ILE A 219 15.13 -6.33 -35.77
CA ILE A 219 16.57 -6.43 -35.51
C ILE A 219 16.96 -7.90 -35.27
N ILE A 220 16.18 -8.61 -34.46
CA ILE A 220 16.35 -10.04 -34.19
C ILE A 220 16.27 -10.85 -35.50
N GLU A 221 15.30 -10.54 -36.36
CA GLU A 221 15.13 -11.18 -37.66
C GLU A 221 16.29 -10.87 -38.62
N GLN A 222 16.81 -9.63 -38.60
CA GLN A 222 17.96 -9.25 -39.41
C GLN A 222 19.24 -10.00 -38.98
N ILE A 223 19.46 -10.20 -37.68
CA ILE A 223 20.58 -11.03 -37.18
C ILE A 223 20.42 -12.47 -37.67
N ARG A 224 19.22 -13.03 -37.55
CA ARG A 224 18.91 -14.39 -37.99
C ARG A 224 19.15 -14.59 -39.49
N ALA A 225 18.72 -13.63 -40.32
CA ALA A 225 18.89 -13.69 -41.77
C ALA A 225 20.36 -13.64 -42.21
N LYS A 226 21.24 -13.00 -41.42
CA LYS A 226 22.69 -12.90 -41.71
C LYS A 226 23.51 -14.08 -41.20
N GLY A 227 22.86 -15.16 -40.73
CA GLY A 227 23.54 -16.34 -40.18
C GLY A 227 24.03 -16.15 -38.75
N GLY A 228 23.48 -15.19 -37.99
CA GLY A 228 23.70 -15.11 -36.55
C GLY A 228 23.10 -16.32 -35.84
N ASN A 229 23.80 -16.84 -34.83
CA ASN A 229 23.29 -17.94 -34.01
C ASN A 229 22.08 -17.46 -33.21
N VAL A 230 20.91 -18.06 -33.46
CA VAL A 230 19.76 -17.95 -32.55
C VAL A 230 19.96 -18.98 -31.45
N ILE A 231 20.28 -18.51 -30.25
CA ILE A 231 20.19 -19.37 -29.07
C ILE A 231 18.69 -19.47 -28.76
N GLN A 232 18.03 -20.52 -29.23
CA GLN A 232 16.67 -20.81 -28.80
C GLN A 232 16.72 -21.04 -27.28
N SER A 233 16.19 -20.09 -26.51
CA SER A 233 15.95 -20.26 -25.09
C SER A 233 15.06 -21.48 -24.92
N ARG A 234 15.61 -22.59 -24.39
CA ARG A 234 14.77 -23.71 -23.94
C ARG A 234 13.83 -23.15 -22.87
N GLY A 235 12.54 -23.14 -23.18
CA GLY A 235 11.51 -22.58 -22.32
C GLY A 235 11.57 -23.17 -20.92
N LEU A 236 11.57 -22.29 -19.92
CA LEU A 236 11.21 -22.63 -18.55
C LEU A 236 9.69 -22.85 -18.53
N GLU A 237 9.22 -24.05 -18.87
CA GLU A 237 7.84 -24.45 -18.64
C GLU A 237 7.64 -24.74 -17.15
N SER A 238 7.14 -23.75 -16.41
CA SER A 238 6.56 -24.00 -15.09
C SER A 238 5.09 -24.37 -15.25
N GLY A 239 4.79 -25.68 -15.10
CA GLY A 239 3.61 -26.18 -14.40
C GLY A 239 2.29 -26.32 -15.19
N GLY A 240 1.80 -27.57 -15.24
CA GLY A 240 0.36 -27.82 -15.06
C GLY A 240 -0.28 -28.88 -15.96
N LYS A 241 -0.15 -30.17 -15.62
CA LYS A 241 -1.23 -31.15 -15.91
C LYS A 241 -1.23 -32.31 -14.89
N PRO A 242 -2.40 -32.68 -14.30
CA PRO A 242 -2.47 -33.73 -13.30
C PRO A 242 -2.89 -35.09 -13.89
N GLY A 243 -2.37 -36.17 -13.29
CA GLY A 243 -3.09 -37.45 -13.10
C GLY A 243 -2.69 -38.65 -13.98
N GLY A 244 -2.13 -39.70 -13.36
CA GLY A 244 -2.14 -41.07 -13.88
C GLY A 244 -0.92 -41.94 -13.47
N PRO A 245 -1.08 -43.09 -12.79
CA PRO A 245 0.00 -43.74 -12.01
C PRO A 245 0.64 -44.95 -12.69
N SER A 246 1.92 -45.23 -12.37
CA SER A 246 2.54 -46.57 -12.48
C SER A 246 3.85 -46.58 -11.69
N SER A 247 3.86 -47.13 -10.47
CA SER A 247 4.35 -48.47 -10.11
C SER A 247 5.88 -48.61 -10.04
N SER A 248 6.38 -48.59 -8.79
CA SER A 248 7.33 -49.55 -8.20
C SER A 248 8.34 -50.26 -9.10
N SER A 249 9.64 -50.07 -8.81
CA SER A 249 10.39 -50.98 -7.93
C SER A 249 11.87 -50.62 -7.98
N ALA A 250 12.40 -50.25 -6.82
CA ALA A 250 13.82 -50.16 -6.55
C ALA A 250 14.27 -51.50 -5.99
N ASP A 251 15.36 -52.05 -6.52
CA ASP A 251 16.18 -53.03 -5.81
C ASP A 251 17.63 -52.91 -6.31
N GLN A 252 18.52 -52.72 -5.34
CA GLN A 252 19.89 -53.28 -5.26
C GLN A 252 20.93 -52.86 -6.33
N GLU A 253 22.22 -52.67 -6.04
CA GLU A 253 23.04 -52.71 -4.83
C GLU A 253 24.42 -52.14 -5.22
N VAL A 254 25.17 -51.76 -4.19
CA VAL A 254 26.53 -51.23 -4.13
C VAL A 254 27.59 -52.19 -4.71
N GLY A 255 28.71 -51.66 -5.21
CA GLY A 255 29.89 -52.49 -5.52
C GLY A 255 31.18 -51.77 -5.85
N THR A 256 31.88 -51.25 -4.84
CA THR A 256 33.29 -50.84 -4.89
C THR A 256 34.21 -52.06 -5.04
N ARG A 257 35.17 -52.04 -5.98
CA ARG A 257 36.35 -52.92 -5.94
C ARG A 257 37.50 -52.37 -6.78
N GLY A 258 38.61 -52.05 -6.12
CA GLY A 258 39.92 -51.92 -6.76
C GLY A 258 40.53 -53.30 -7.02
N LEU A 259 41.50 -53.37 -7.93
CA LEU A 259 42.46 -54.48 -7.96
C LEU A 259 43.77 -54.05 -8.64
N PHE A 260 44.85 -54.19 -7.88
CA PHE A 260 46.24 -54.27 -8.33
C PHE A 260 46.45 -55.53 -9.18
N GLY A 261 47.43 -55.52 -10.08
CA GLY A 261 48.06 -56.78 -10.51
C GLY A 261 48.82 -56.78 -11.83
N THR A 262 50.15 -56.73 -11.69
CA THR A 262 51.07 -57.77 -12.19
C THR A 262 51.81 -57.54 -13.52
N VAL A 263 53.13 -57.63 -13.34
CA VAL A 263 54.27 -57.65 -14.26
C VAL A 263 54.21 -58.85 -15.21
N GLY A 264 54.48 -58.61 -16.50
CA GLY A 264 54.75 -59.64 -17.50
C GLY A 264 56.02 -59.31 -18.28
N VAL A 265 57.05 -60.16 -18.10
CA VAL A 265 58.31 -60.18 -18.85
C VAL A 265 58.11 -61.02 -20.12
N GLY A 266 58.61 -60.55 -21.27
CA GLY A 266 58.59 -61.31 -22.53
C GLY A 266 59.42 -60.69 -23.66
N THR A 267 60.72 -61.05 -23.66
CA THR A 267 61.67 -61.28 -24.78
C THR A 267 61.78 -60.39 -26.05
N PRO A 268 63.00 -60.19 -26.59
CA PRO A 268 63.30 -59.22 -27.67
C PRO A 268 63.48 -59.85 -29.07
N LEU A 269 63.19 -59.08 -30.13
CA LEU A 269 63.67 -59.32 -31.50
C LEU A 269 63.94 -57.98 -32.25
N PRO A 270 64.80 -57.97 -33.29
CA PRO A 270 65.68 -56.84 -33.61
C PRO A 270 65.31 -56.09 -34.90
N GLY A 271 65.85 -54.88 -35.02
CA GLY A 271 66.30 -54.32 -36.30
C GLY A 271 65.24 -53.69 -37.20
N GLY A 272 65.11 -52.36 -37.11
CA GLY A 272 64.37 -51.56 -38.08
C GLY A 272 64.69 -50.09 -37.93
N SER A 273 65.79 -49.66 -38.55
CA SER A 273 66.12 -48.25 -38.73
C SER A 273 65.05 -47.60 -39.61
N LEU A 274 64.25 -46.71 -39.03
CA LEU A 274 63.47 -45.73 -39.77
C LEU A 274 63.86 -44.35 -39.28
N THR A 275 64.45 -43.62 -40.22
CA THR A 275 64.88 -42.24 -40.15
C THR A 275 63.77 -41.34 -39.61
N GLN A 276 64.09 -40.68 -38.51
CA GLN A 276 63.37 -39.55 -37.94
C GLN A 276 63.36 -38.39 -38.95
N PRO A 277 62.20 -37.93 -39.44
CA PRO A 277 62.09 -36.62 -40.04
C PRO A 277 62.24 -35.60 -38.90
N THR A 278 63.37 -34.92 -38.86
CA THR A 278 63.59 -33.72 -38.06
C THR A 278 62.74 -32.60 -38.64
N ASN A 279 61.50 -32.46 -38.16
CA ASN A 279 60.79 -31.19 -38.01
C ASN A 279 59.47 -31.46 -37.28
N PRO A 280 59.32 -31.11 -35.98
CA PRO A 280 58.00 -31.05 -35.38
C PRO A 280 57.16 -30.03 -36.16
N PRO A 281 55.88 -30.29 -36.48
CA PRO A 281 55.02 -29.27 -37.03
C PRO A 281 55.02 -28.09 -36.06
N THR A 282 55.48 -26.95 -36.54
CA THR A 282 55.34 -25.68 -35.83
C THR A 282 53.85 -25.38 -35.78
N PHE A 283 53.21 -25.69 -34.66
CA PHE A 283 51.89 -25.17 -34.33
C PHE A 283 52.05 -23.66 -34.16
N SER A 284 51.87 -22.90 -35.25
CA SER A 284 51.71 -21.45 -35.18
C SER A 284 50.54 -21.18 -34.24
N SER A 285 50.79 -20.52 -33.11
CA SER A 285 49.73 -20.13 -32.19
C SER A 285 48.66 -19.37 -32.96
N PRO A 286 47.36 -19.72 -32.80
CA PRO A 286 46.28 -19.00 -33.47
C PRO A 286 46.41 -17.49 -33.24
N PRO A 287 46.10 -16.64 -34.23
CA PRO A 287 46.13 -15.19 -34.05
C PRO A 287 45.28 -14.79 -32.84
N ALA A 288 45.84 -13.92 -31.98
CA ALA A 288 45.16 -13.45 -30.79
C ALA A 288 43.84 -12.76 -31.17
N ARG A 289 42.74 -13.23 -30.57
CA ARG A 289 41.40 -12.68 -30.84
C ARG A 289 41.33 -11.23 -30.33
N PRO A 290 40.81 -10.27 -31.12
CA PRO A 290 40.65 -8.91 -30.65
C PRO A 290 39.64 -8.83 -29.49
N SER A 291 39.87 -7.91 -28.55
CA SER A 291 38.95 -7.68 -27.43
C SER A 291 37.59 -7.19 -27.92
N PRO A 292 36.47 -7.68 -27.36
CA PRO A 292 35.15 -7.13 -27.63
C PRO A 292 35.09 -5.68 -27.15
N VAL A 293 34.32 -4.84 -27.86
CA VAL A 293 34.10 -3.44 -27.46
C VAL A 293 32.61 -3.13 -27.60
N ILE A 294 32.02 -2.59 -26.55
CA ILE A 294 30.65 -2.04 -26.56
C ILE A 294 30.76 -0.56 -26.87
N ASP A 295 30.14 -0.13 -27.96
CA ASP A 295 30.10 1.27 -28.36
C ASP A 295 28.96 2.02 -27.64
N HIS A 296 27.75 1.46 -27.65
CA HIS A 296 26.60 2.02 -26.94
C HIS A 296 25.48 0.99 -26.70
N LEU A 297 24.54 1.35 -25.83
CA LEU A 297 23.31 0.61 -25.55
C LEU A 297 22.13 1.39 -26.13
N SER A 298 21.13 0.69 -26.66
CA SER A 298 19.83 1.28 -27.05
C SER A 298 19.12 1.99 -25.90
N LYS A 299 19.37 1.56 -24.65
CA LYS A 299 18.93 2.21 -23.43
C LYS A 299 19.94 1.98 -22.31
N THR A 300 20.03 2.95 -21.41
CA THR A 300 20.93 2.94 -20.26
C THR A 300 20.24 2.56 -18.96
N GLN A 301 18.95 2.21 -19.01
CA GLN A 301 18.18 1.72 -17.87
C GLN A 301 17.07 0.77 -18.31
N GLY A 302 16.62 -0.12 -17.42
CA GLY A 302 15.54 -1.06 -17.72
C GLY A 302 15.11 -1.91 -16.52
N GLN A 303 13.88 -2.42 -16.59
CA GLN A 303 13.31 -3.40 -15.66
C GLN A 303 13.65 -4.83 -16.09
N PRO A 304 13.53 -5.82 -15.19
CA PRO A 304 13.70 -7.23 -15.56
C PRO A 304 12.80 -7.61 -16.75
N LYS A 305 13.38 -8.32 -17.72
CA LYS A 305 12.81 -8.72 -19.02
C LYS A 305 12.63 -7.60 -20.05
N ASP A 306 12.99 -6.36 -19.73
CA ASP A 306 13.07 -5.32 -20.75
C ASP A 306 14.23 -5.64 -21.71
N GLN A 307 14.09 -5.35 -23.00
CA GLN A 307 15.09 -5.71 -24.02
C GLN A 307 16.11 -4.60 -24.29
N VAL A 308 17.39 -4.90 -24.14
CA VAL A 308 18.50 -4.00 -24.48
C VAL A 308 19.18 -4.52 -25.74
N VAL A 309 19.23 -3.67 -26.76
CA VAL A 309 20.16 -3.85 -27.90
C VAL A 309 21.51 -3.25 -27.55
N ILE A 310 22.56 -4.05 -27.70
CA ILE A 310 23.97 -3.70 -27.46
C ILE A 310 24.66 -3.58 -28.82
N TYR A 311 25.29 -2.44 -29.09
CA TYR A 311 26.04 -2.18 -30.32
C TYR A 311 27.53 -2.16 -30.03
N GLY A 312 28.32 -2.74 -30.94
CA GLY A 312 29.77 -2.73 -30.80
C GLY A 312 30.49 -3.53 -31.89
N LYS A 313 31.60 -4.16 -31.52
CA LYS A 313 32.47 -4.91 -32.43
C LYS A 313 33.23 -6.02 -31.73
N ASN A 314 33.68 -6.99 -32.53
CA ASN A 314 34.45 -8.16 -32.11
C ASN A 314 33.71 -9.05 -31.09
N PHE A 315 32.38 -9.10 -31.12
CA PHE A 315 31.60 -10.03 -30.27
C PHE A 315 31.67 -11.48 -30.78
N GLY A 316 32.10 -11.67 -32.03
CA GLY A 316 32.02 -12.94 -32.76
C GLY A 316 30.58 -13.38 -33.05
N ASN A 317 30.43 -14.50 -33.76
CA ASN A 317 29.12 -15.05 -34.14
C ASN A 317 28.71 -16.30 -33.34
N ALA A 318 29.58 -16.78 -32.44
CA ALA A 318 29.38 -18.04 -31.73
C ALA A 318 28.35 -17.95 -30.57
N GLY A 319 27.90 -16.74 -30.22
CA GLY A 319 27.15 -16.51 -28.99
C GLY A 319 28.06 -16.45 -27.76
N GLY A 320 27.55 -15.91 -26.66
CA GLY A 320 28.24 -15.80 -25.40
C GLY A 320 27.31 -15.27 -24.31
N ASP A 321 27.89 -14.96 -23.15
CA ASP A 321 27.16 -14.36 -22.04
C ASP A 321 27.21 -12.83 -22.14
N VAL A 322 26.12 -12.18 -21.72
CA VAL A 322 26.14 -10.75 -21.38
C VAL A 322 25.98 -10.66 -19.87
N VAL A 323 26.94 -10.02 -19.21
CA VAL A 323 26.94 -9.88 -17.76
C VAL A 323 26.52 -8.48 -17.37
N PHE A 324 25.48 -8.43 -16.56
CA PHE A 324 25.00 -7.26 -15.85
C PHE A 324 25.62 -7.28 -14.45
N GLN A 325 26.52 -6.33 -14.19
CA GLN A 325 27.07 -6.08 -12.87
C GLN A 325 26.19 -5.05 -12.16
N ILE A 326 25.57 -5.42 -11.05
CA ILE A 326 24.71 -4.58 -10.24
C ILE A 326 25.45 -4.27 -8.94
N GLY A 327 25.66 -2.99 -8.65
CA GLY A 327 26.49 -2.58 -7.52
C GLY A 327 27.93 -3.08 -7.63
N SER A 328 28.58 -3.27 -6.48
CA SER A 328 30.00 -3.67 -6.44
C SER A 328 30.23 -5.16 -6.71
N ASN A 329 29.30 -6.05 -6.34
CA ASN A 329 29.57 -7.48 -6.22
C ASN A 329 28.50 -8.41 -6.79
N VAL A 330 27.38 -7.91 -7.30
CA VAL A 330 26.33 -8.77 -7.87
C VAL A 330 26.53 -8.86 -9.38
N ARG A 331 26.63 -10.08 -9.91
CA ARG A 331 26.71 -10.33 -11.35
C ARG A 331 25.56 -11.24 -11.75
N GLN A 332 24.84 -10.84 -12.77
CA GLN A 332 23.75 -11.61 -13.34
C GLN A 332 23.92 -11.71 -14.86
N THR A 333 23.60 -12.87 -15.41
CA THR A 333 23.65 -13.09 -16.86
C THR A 333 22.29 -12.74 -17.45
N GLY A 334 22.29 -11.86 -18.46
CA GLY A 334 21.07 -11.55 -19.21
C GLY A 334 20.69 -12.69 -20.16
N LEU A 335 19.40 -12.81 -20.47
CA LEU A 335 18.93 -13.79 -21.45
C LEU A 335 19.16 -13.24 -22.86
N VAL A 336 20.13 -13.79 -23.57
CA VAL A 336 20.46 -13.40 -24.94
C VAL A 336 19.43 -13.98 -25.91
N GLU A 337 18.75 -13.12 -26.66
CA GLU A 337 17.79 -13.54 -27.71
C GLU A 337 18.42 -13.63 -29.10
N ALA A 338 19.37 -12.75 -29.40
CA ALA A 338 20.04 -12.72 -30.69
C ALA A 338 21.47 -12.21 -30.57
N TRP A 339 22.39 -12.80 -31.34
CA TRP A 339 23.82 -12.48 -31.27
C TRP A 339 24.46 -12.40 -32.65
N ALA A 340 25.21 -11.33 -32.88
CA ALA A 340 26.09 -11.12 -34.03
C ALA A 340 27.37 -10.40 -33.59
N ASP A 341 28.39 -10.38 -34.46
CA ASP A 341 29.69 -9.77 -34.15
C ASP A 341 29.63 -8.29 -33.73
N THR A 342 28.62 -7.54 -34.19
CA THR A 342 28.48 -6.10 -33.93
C THR A 342 27.20 -5.73 -33.17
N LEU A 343 26.33 -6.70 -32.87
CA LEU A 343 25.03 -6.43 -32.26
C LEU A 343 24.53 -7.61 -31.45
N ILE A 344 24.02 -7.35 -30.24
CA ILE A 344 23.42 -8.35 -29.35
C ILE A 344 22.07 -7.82 -28.86
N VAL A 345 21.04 -8.68 -28.83
CA VAL A 345 19.76 -8.38 -28.18
C VAL A 345 19.66 -9.26 -26.94
N VAL A 346 19.47 -8.63 -25.77
CA VAL A 346 19.48 -9.29 -24.47
C VAL A 346 18.40 -8.74 -23.55
N ASP A 347 17.76 -9.61 -22.78
CA ASP A 347 16.85 -9.22 -21.71
C ASP A 347 17.62 -8.84 -20.44
N VAL A 348 17.20 -7.77 -19.78
CA VAL A 348 17.71 -7.37 -18.45
C VAL A 348 17.33 -8.44 -17.42
N PRO A 349 18.27 -8.94 -16.60
CA PRO A 349 17.98 -9.96 -15.60
C PRO A 349 17.20 -9.43 -14.39
N ASP A 350 16.68 -10.34 -13.56
CA ASP A 350 15.92 -9.97 -12.36
C ASP A 350 16.82 -9.57 -11.19
N ALA A 351 16.84 -8.27 -10.90
CA ALA A 351 17.58 -7.65 -9.80
C ALA A 351 16.77 -7.48 -8.50
N SER A 352 15.69 -8.26 -8.31
CA SER A 352 14.85 -8.18 -7.10
C SER A 352 15.63 -8.39 -5.79
N GLY A 353 15.23 -7.67 -4.74
CA GLY A 353 15.86 -7.75 -3.41
C GLY A 353 17.13 -6.92 -3.23
N LEU A 354 17.59 -6.22 -4.27
CA LEU A 354 18.78 -5.36 -4.20
C LEU A 354 18.41 -3.92 -3.84
N LEU A 355 19.25 -3.29 -3.02
CA LEU A 355 19.15 -1.87 -2.65
C LEU A 355 19.98 -0.94 -3.56
N GLN A 356 20.87 -1.51 -4.37
CA GLN A 356 21.71 -0.78 -5.32
C GLN A 356 21.19 -1.01 -6.73
N PHE A 357 21.05 0.09 -7.48
CA PHE A 357 20.45 0.11 -8.81
C PHE A 357 21.41 0.60 -9.88
N ASP A 358 22.58 1.10 -9.51
CA ASP A 358 23.61 1.49 -10.46
C ASP A 358 24.58 0.34 -10.70
N GLY A 359 25.07 0.24 -11.93
CA GLY A 359 26.01 -0.80 -12.32
C GLY A 359 26.47 -0.66 -13.76
N GLY A 360 26.76 -1.78 -14.41
CA GLY A 360 27.21 -1.77 -15.79
C GLY A 360 27.05 -3.09 -16.52
N VAL A 361 27.17 -3.02 -17.84
CA VAL A 361 27.07 -4.15 -18.76
C VAL A 361 28.42 -4.39 -19.40
N PHE A 362 28.84 -5.65 -19.44
CA PHE A 362 30.04 -6.07 -20.16
C PHE A 362 29.86 -7.47 -20.75
N ILE A 363 30.70 -7.81 -21.72
CA ILE A 363 30.67 -9.09 -22.43
C ILE A 363 31.97 -9.84 -22.13
N PRO A 364 31.92 -10.93 -21.33
CA PRO A 364 33.05 -11.84 -21.20
C PRO A 364 33.18 -12.75 -22.42
N MET A 365 34.42 -12.96 -22.88
CA MET A 365 34.77 -13.92 -23.92
C MET A 365 36.02 -14.71 -23.51
N GLY A 366 35.84 -15.79 -22.77
CA GLY A 366 36.96 -16.57 -22.22
C GLY A 366 37.74 -15.75 -21.18
N GLN A 367 39.01 -15.46 -21.45
CA GLN A 367 39.89 -14.68 -20.56
C GLN A 367 39.90 -13.17 -20.84
N ILE A 368 39.22 -12.73 -21.91
CA ILE A 368 39.10 -11.31 -22.30
C ILE A 368 37.68 -10.83 -22.04
N GLN A 369 37.50 -9.55 -21.73
CA GLN A 369 36.20 -8.91 -21.54
C GLN A 369 36.14 -7.58 -22.29
N SER A 370 34.93 -7.09 -22.55
CA SER A 370 34.73 -5.77 -23.13
C SER A 370 35.00 -4.65 -22.12
N ASN A 371 34.96 -3.40 -22.59
CA ASN A 371 34.69 -2.27 -21.70
C ASN A 371 33.32 -2.44 -21.00
N THR A 372 33.21 -1.88 -19.79
CA THR A 372 31.96 -1.83 -19.04
C THR A 372 31.21 -0.55 -19.40
N VAL A 373 29.95 -0.66 -19.78
CA VAL A 373 29.08 0.49 -20.06
C VAL A 373 28.10 0.68 -18.90
N PRO A 374 27.96 1.91 -18.35
CA PRO A 374 27.02 2.16 -17.25
C PRO A 374 25.58 1.79 -17.61
N PHE A 375 24.90 1.16 -16.65
CA PHE A 375 23.49 0.79 -16.78
C PHE A 375 22.79 0.91 -15.43
N ARG A 376 21.60 1.48 -15.43
CA ARG A 376 20.75 1.66 -14.25
C ARG A 376 19.62 0.65 -14.23
N PHE A 377 19.65 -0.23 -13.25
CA PHE A 377 18.65 -1.26 -13.03
C PHE A 377 17.42 -0.66 -12.36
N ILE A 378 16.26 -0.80 -13.00
CA ILE A 378 14.99 -0.48 -12.37
C ILE A 378 14.48 -1.80 -11.78
N PRO A 379 14.35 -1.96 -10.47
CA PRO A 379 13.91 -3.23 -9.90
C PRO A 379 12.49 -3.56 -10.39
N ALA A 380 12.17 -4.85 -10.47
CA ALA A 380 10.78 -5.26 -10.65
C ALA A 380 9.97 -4.63 -9.51
N GLN A 381 8.93 -3.87 -9.85
CA GLN A 381 8.03 -3.33 -8.85
C GLN A 381 7.00 -4.38 -8.43
N GLU A 382 6.54 -4.27 -7.20
CA GLU A 382 5.37 -5.00 -6.71
C GLU A 382 4.47 -4.08 -5.89
N VAL A 383 3.19 -4.44 -5.83
CA VAL A 383 2.20 -3.75 -5.01
C VAL A 383 1.94 -4.60 -3.77
N ARG A 384 1.97 -3.96 -2.60
CA ARG A 384 1.56 -4.55 -1.32
C ARG A 384 0.41 -3.76 -0.73
N MET A 385 -0.31 -4.42 0.17
CA MET A 385 -1.39 -3.83 0.96
C MET A 385 -1.00 -3.91 2.42
N THR A 386 -1.06 -2.76 3.11
CA THR A 386 -1.06 -2.72 4.58
C THR A 386 -2.44 -2.27 5.05
N ARG A 387 -2.85 -2.81 6.19
CA ARG A 387 -4.14 -2.50 6.81
C ARG A 387 -4.00 -2.11 8.26
N THR A 388 -2.79 -2.21 8.83
CA THR A 388 -2.61 -1.97 10.25
C THR A 388 -1.87 -0.69 10.52
N ALA A 389 -2.50 0.18 11.28
CA ALA A 389 -1.92 1.42 11.81
C ALA A 389 -1.69 1.32 13.31
N LYS A 390 -1.77 0.12 13.89
CA LYS A 390 -1.66 -0.13 15.33
C LYS A 390 -0.56 0.71 16.00
N GLY A 391 -1.00 1.59 16.91
CA GLY A 391 -0.13 2.48 17.69
C GLY A 391 0.41 3.70 16.93
N ASP A 392 -0.01 3.91 15.68
CA ASP A 392 0.29 5.08 14.85
C ASP A 392 -1.02 5.63 14.23
N VAL A 393 -1.96 5.97 15.12
CA VAL A 393 -3.23 6.64 14.79
C VAL A 393 -3.50 7.73 15.83
N MET A 394 -4.00 8.87 15.38
CA MET A 394 -4.56 9.92 16.24
C MET A 394 -6.07 10.01 15.99
N LEU A 395 -6.85 9.55 16.96
CA LEU A 395 -8.32 9.53 16.87
C LEU A 395 -8.94 10.83 17.38
N ALA A 396 -9.96 11.32 16.69
CA ALA A 396 -10.56 12.63 16.99
C ALA A 396 -11.39 12.67 18.28
N GLN A 397 -11.97 11.55 18.72
CA GLN A 397 -12.95 11.51 19.82
C GLN A 397 -12.44 10.65 21.02
N PRO A 398 -12.47 11.18 22.27
CA PRO A 398 -12.21 10.40 23.48
C PRO A 398 -13.21 9.23 23.63
N GLY A 399 -12.69 8.02 23.85
CA GLY A 399 -13.50 6.79 23.90
C GLY A 399 -13.69 6.11 22.54
N SER A 400 -13.09 6.64 21.47
CA SER A 400 -12.86 5.87 20.25
C SER A 400 -11.75 4.86 20.49
N ASP A 401 -11.93 3.67 19.95
CA ASP A 401 -10.93 2.61 20.04
C ASP A 401 -10.52 2.23 18.61
N ASP A 402 -9.20 2.19 18.38
CA ASP A 402 -8.65 1.37 17.31
C ASP A 402 -8.91 -0.08 17.73
N THR A 403 -10.03 -0.62 17.26
CA THR A 403 -10.47 -1.96 17.63
C THR A 403 -9.61 -2.97 16.89
N ASN A 404 -8.40 -3.19 17.44
CA ASN A 404 -7.48 -4.25 17.05
C ASN A 404 -8.28 -5.58 17.00
N PRO A 405 -8.06 -6.41 15.99
CA PRO A 405 -9.10 -7.30 15.53
C PRO A 405 -9.38 -8.46 16.46
N VAL A 406 -10.65 -8.84 16.51
CA VAL A 406 -11.06 -10.20 16.91
C VAL A 406 -10.69 -11.23 15.80
N SER A 407 -10.22 -10.80 14.60
CA SER A 407 -9.92 -11.67 13.44
C SER A 407 -8.97 -11.18 12.29
N GLY A 408 -7.97 -10.31 12.48
CA GLY A 408 -6.94 -9.95 11.47
C GLY A 408 -6.98 -8.60 10.72
N TRP A 409 -7.81 -7.62 11.11
CA TRP A 409 -7.92 -6.30 10.45
C TRP A 409 -8.01 -5.10 11.41
N ASP A 410 -7.50 -3.92 11.03
CA ASP A 410 -7.76 -2.71 11.82
C ASP A 410 -9.06 -2.05 11.32
N SER A 411 -10.07 -2.10 12.18
CA SER A 411 -11.29 -1.32 12.06
C SER A 411 -11.20 -0.20 13.07
N ILE A 412 -11.45 1.03 12.64
CA ILE A 412 -11.57 2.16 13.55
C ILE A 412 -13.04 2.30 13.91
N THR A 413 -13.33 2.22 15.20
CA THR A 413 -14.67 2.26 15.76
C THR A 413 -14.82 3.53 16.59
N HIS A 414 -15.79 4.35 16.20
CA HIS A 414 -16.25 5.50 16.98
C HIS A 414 -17.59 5.15 17.60
N PRO A 415 -17.60 4.67 18.86
CA PRO A 415 -18.84 4.40 19.52
C PRO A 415 -19.59 5.71 19.76
N ASN A 416 -20.88 5.69 19.48
CA ASN A 416 -21.75 6.79 19.83
C ASN A 416 -21.96 6.80 21.34
N THR A 417 -21.20 7.67 22.00
CA THR A 417 -21.22 7.88 23.44
C THR A 417 -22.13 9.05 23.84
N THR A 418 -22.87 9.63 22.88
CA THR A 418 -23.85 10.68 23.20
C THR A 418 -24.96 10.11 24.09
N THR A 419 -25.59 10.97 24.89
CA THR A 419 -26.67 10.54 25.78
C THR A 419 -27.79 9.90 24.95
N TRP A 420 -28.16 8.67 25.30
CA TRP A 420 -29.12 7.84 24.56
C TRP A 420 -28.73 7.50 23.11
N ARG A 421 -27.48 7.76 22.70
CA ARG A 421 -27.02 7.70 21.31
C ARG A 421 -27.77 8.65 20.38
N MET A 422 -28.41 9.69 20.90
CA MET A 422 -29.31 10.53 20.10
C MET A 422 -28.58 11.67 19.37
N GLY A 423 -27.28 11.84 19.52
CA GLY A 423 -26.49 12.80 18.75
C GLY A 423 -25.66 12.12 17.67
N GLY A 424 -25.56 12.75 16.50
CA GLY A 424 -24.50 12.50 15.54
C GLY A 424 -23.21 13.23 15.92
N HIS A 425 -22.08 12.75 15.41
CA HIS A 425 -20.79 13.41 15.55
C HIS A 425 -19.94 13.18 14.30
N ALA A 426 -18.94 14.04 14.11
CA ALA A 426 -18.01 13.93 13.01
C ALA A 426 -16.60 14.35 13.46
N GLY A 427 -15.59 13.64 12.97
CA GLY A 427 -14.20 13.81 13.37
C GLY A 427 -13.24 13.66 12.20
N ASN A 428 -11.95 13.90 12.47
CA ASN A 428 -10.86 13.65 11.54
C ASN A 428 -9.83 12.79 12.27
N ASP A 429 -9.61 11.58 11.79
CA ASP A 429 -8.54 10.74 12.29
C ASP A 429 -7.31 10.92 11.42
N VAL A 430 -6.14 10.96 12.06
CA VAL A 430 -4.86 10.94 11.34
C VAL A 430 -4.27 9.55 11.48
N VAL A 431 -4.20 8.83 10.37
CA VAL A 431 -3.68 7.46 10.30
C VAL A 431 -2.26 7.52 9.75
N PHE A 432 -1.33 6.78 10.36
CA PHE A 432 0.10 6.78 10.06
C PHE A 432 0.80 8.15 10.15
N PRO A 433 0.61 8.96 11.22
CA PRO A 433 1.28 10.26 11.33
C PRO A 433 2.80 10.16 11.40
N THR A 434 3.37 9.01 11.81
CA THR A 434 4.81 8.85 11.97
C THR A 434 5.45 7.82 11.03
N LYS A 435 4.68 6.92 10.39
CA LYS A 435 5.25 5.93 9.47
C LYS A 435 5.75 6.54 8.16
N ARG A 436 7.00 6.17 7.85
CA ARG A 436 7.64 6.36 6.55
C ARG A 436 8.04 5.01 5.95
N LEU A 437 7.76 4.87 4.68
CA LEU A 437 8.25 3.82 3.80
C LEU A 437 9.74 4.00 3.56
N GLN A 438 10.41 2.89 3.31
CA GLN A 438 11.86 2.85 3.09
C GLN A 438 12.17 2.29 1.71
N ASN A 439 13.44 2.39 1.31
CA ASN A 439 14.00 1.67 0.16
C ASN A 439 13.23 1.83 -1.17
N GLY A 440 12.71 3.03 -1.42
CA GLY A 440 12.01 3.37 -2.67
C GLY A 440 10.56 2.90 -2.74
N TRP A 441 9.99 2.41 -1.64
CA TRP A 441 8.55 2.21 -1.51
C TRP A 441 7.83 3.56 -1.41
N ILE A 442 6.68 3.66 -2.08
CA ILE A 442 5.82 4.85 -2.06
C ILE A 442 4.37 4.48 -1.75
N PHE A 443 3.67 5.42 -1.11
CA PHE A 443 2.24 5.37 -0.86
C PHE A 443 1.50 5.55 -2.19
N GLN A 444 0.83 4.50 -2.68
CA GLN A 444 0.21 4.55 -4.01
C GLN A 444 -1.26 4.93 -3.95
N ASN A 445 -2.01 4.38 -2.99
CA ASN A 445 -3.45 4.60 -2.89
C ASN A 445 -3.96 4.25 -1.49
N VAL A 446 -5.06 4.85 -1.07
CA VAL A 446 -5.80 4.47 0.13
C VAL A 446 -7.27 4.31 -0.22
N SER A 447 -7.88 3.26 0.29
CA SER A 447 -9.33 3.04 0.25
C SER A 447 -9.86 3.05 1.65
N VAL A 448 -10.83 3.93 1.92
CA VAL A 448 -11.64 3.90 3.14
C VAL A 448 -12.98 3.28 2.75
N LEU A 449 -13.39 2.25 3.47
CA LEU A 449 -14.61 1.51 3.19
C LEU A 449 -15.46 1.42 4.44
N LEU A 450 -16.73 1.71 4.26
CA LEU A 450 -17.72 1.66 5.30
C LEU A 450 -18.34 0.27 5.32
N PRO A 451 -18.36 -0.45 6.46
CA PRO A 451 -19.38 -1.46 6.64
C PRO A 451 -20.74 -0.79 6.43
N GLY A 452 -21.56 -1.36 5.55
CA GLY A 452 -22.92 -0.88 5.32
C GLY A 452 -23.68 -0.62 6.62
N CYS A 453 -24.44 0.45 6.61
CA CYS A 453 -25.35 0.84 7.66
C CYS A 453 -26.59 -0.07 7.68
N GLY A 454 -26.76 -0.88 8.73
CA GLY A 454 -27.82 -1.89 8.85
C GLY A 454 -29.17 -1.56 8.20
N LEU A 455 -30.08 -0.91 8.92
CA LEU A 455 -31.45 -0.64 8.46
C LEU A 455 -31.62 0.69 7.71
N PHE A 456 -30.59 1.54 7.68
CA PHE A 456 -30.67 2.90 7.16
C PHE A 456 -29.64 3.10 6.05
N PRO A 457 -30.05 3.24 4.78
CA PRO A 457 -29.13 3.16 3.64
C PRO A 457 -28.01 4.22 3.55
N ASP A 458 -27.90 5.18 4.48
CA ASP A 458 -26.92 6.29 4.43
C ASP A 458 -26.40 6.75 5.81
N CYS A 459 -26.44 5.92 6.86
CA CYS A 459 -26.38 6.34 8.27
C CYS A 459 -25.01 6.75 8.86
N GLN A 460 -23.92 6.54 8.14
CA GLN A 460 -22.56 6.80 8.60
C GLN A 460 -21.69 7.03 7.38
N GLY A 461 -20.59 7.73 7.56
CA GLY A 461 -19.62 7.77 6.49
C GLY A 461 -18.22 8.15 6.89
N ALA A 462 -17.32 7.83 5.99
CA ALA A 462 -15.91 8.13 6.11
C ALA A 462 -15.33 8.26 4.71
N TYR A 463 -14.43 9.20 4.54
CA TYR A 463 -13.68 9.38 3.30
C TYR A 463 -12.28 9.91 3.59
N VAL A 464 -11.39 9.75 2.61
CA VAL A 464 -10.03 10.29 2.67
C VAL A 464 -10.09 11.79 2.39
N ALA A 465 -9.90 12.60 3.43
CA ALA A 465 -9.91 14.06 3.33
C ALA A 465 -8.57 14.62 2.85
N ASP A 466 -7.48 14.00 3.26
CA ASP A 466 -6.11 14.34 2.83
C ASP A 466 -5.26 13.07 2.78
N SER A 467 -4.24 13.02 1.92
CA SER A 467 -3.32 11.89 1.85
C SER A 467 -1.96 12.29 1.28
N ARG A 468 -0.92 11.56 1.66
CA ARG A 468 0.45 11.73 1.15
C ARG A 468 0.78 10.76 0.00
N ILE A 469 -0.22 10.45 -0.84
CA ILE A 469 -0.05 9.58 -2.02
C ILE A 469 1.07 10.14 -2.92
N GLY A 470 1.91 9.24 -3.43
CA GLY A 470 3.09 9.54 -4.23
C GLY A 470 4.37 9.76 -3.42
N THR A 471 4.31 9.76 -2.09
CA THR A 471 5.46 9.99 -1.20
C THR A 471 5.87 8.73 -0.44
N ASP A 472 6.97 8.82 0.31
CA ASP A 472 7.39 7.82 1.29
C ASP A 472 6.55 7.86 2.57
N THR A 473 5.68 8.84 2.77
CA THR A 473 4.90 9.00 4.01
C THR A 473 3.52 8.35 3.83
N LEU A 474 3.12 7.46 4.75
CA LEU A 474 1.84 6.74 4.65
C LEU A 474 0.63 7.52 5.19
N MET A 475 0.88 8.71 5.71
CA MET A 475 -0.13 9.50 6.39
C MET A 475 -1.33 9.79 5.49
N PHE A 476 -2.51 9.56 6.02
CA PHE A 476 -3.76 10.09 5.48
C PHE A 476 -4.68 10.56 6.60
N ASN A 477 -5.58 11.49 6.26
CA ASN A 477 -6.63 11.97 7.13
C ASN A 477 -7.95 11.34 6.69
N ALA A 478 -8.60 10.63 7.60
CA ALA A 478 -9.94 10.10 7.40
C ALA A 478 -10.96 11.03 8.09
N ARG A 479 -11.77 11.73 7.29
CA ARG A 479 -12.96 12.40 7.79
C ARG A 479 -14.04 11.34 7.98
N TRP A 480 -14.65 11.30 9.15
CA TRP A 480 -15.73 10.35 9.47
C TRP A 480 -16.89 11.05 10.17
N TRP A 481 -18.08 10.45 10.11
CA TRP A 481 -19.27 10.86 10.86
C TRP A 481 -20.19 9.67 11.13
N TYR A 482 -20.94 9.73 12.23
CA TYR A 482 -22.08 8.86 12.49
C TYR A 482 -23.34 9.67 12.71
N GLU A 483 -24.48 9.07 12.37
CA GLU A 483 -25.79 9.61 12.69
C GLU A 483 -26.24 9.24 14.11
N ALA A 484 -27.31 9.88 14.56
CA ALA A 484 -27.99 9.47 15.78
C ALA A 484 -28.35 7.97 15.70
N LEU A 485 -28.15 7.28 16.82
CA LEU A 485 -28.40 5.85 17.09
C LEU A 485 -27.35 4.90 16.51
N HIS A 486 -26.37 5.41 15.76
CA HIS A 486 -25.34 4.61 15.12
C HIS A 486 -23.97 4.93 15.67
N ASP A 487 -23.13 3.90 15.74
CA ASP A 487 -21.67 4.08 15.83
C ASP A 487 -21.14 4.39 14.42
N SER A 488 -19.92 4.91 14.31
CA SER A 488 -19.20 4.92 13.02
C SER A 488 -18.11 3.88 13.06
N ASP A 489 -18.19 2.91 12.16
CA ASP A 489 -17.10 1.97 11.90
C ASP A 489 -16.58 2.24 10.49
N TYR A 490 -15.27 2.28 10.31
CA TYR A 490 -14.69 2.23 8.97
C TYR A 490 -13.45 1.34 8.93
N ASN A 491 -13.29 0.68 7.79
CA ASN A 491 -12.11 -0.08 7.45
C ASN A 491 -11.27 0.74 6.48
N PHE A 492 -9.97 0.52 6.47
CA PHE A 492 -9.12 1.09 5.45
C PHE A 492 -8.12 0.06 4.91
N ALA A 493 -7.67 0.29 3.67
CA ALA A 493 -6.57 -0.43 3.06
C ALA A 493 -5.65 0.58 2.38
N VAL A 494 -4.37 0.50 2.71
CA VAL A 494 -3.32 1.32 2.10
C VAL A 494 -2.51 0.46 1.16
N TRP A 495 -2.40 0.90 -0.09
CA TRP A 495 -1.62 0.25 -1.13
C TRP A 495 -0.31 0.99 -1.30
N ILE A 496 0.77 0.22 -1.29
CA ILE A 496 2.12 0.72 -1.47
C ILE A 496 2.75 0.02 -2.66
N VAL A 497 3.62 0.71 -3.38
CA VAL A 497 4.36 0.15 -4.51
C VAL A 497 5.84 0.41 -4.31
N GLY A 498 6.67 -0.57 -4.61
CA GLY A 498 8.11 -0.44 -4.45
C GLY A 498 8.89 -1.62 -5.03
N PRO A 499 10.21 -1.62 -4.85
CA PRO A 499 11.09 -2.69 -5.33
C PRO A 499 10.73 -4.05 -4.72
N ARG A 500 10.49 -5.04 -5.58
CA ARG A 500 10.21 -6.42 -5.18
C ARG A 500 11.37 -6.98 -4.36
N GLY A 501 11.01 -7.70 -3.30
CA GLY A 501 11.97 -8.37 -2.42
C GLY A 501 12.74 -7.44 -1.48
N VAL A 502 12.42 -6.15 -1.47
CA VAL A 502 13.04 -5.16 -0.59
C VAL A 502 12.08 -4.84 0.57
N PRO A 503 12.58 -4.70 1.82
CA PRO A 503 11.74 -4.29 2.95
C PRO A 503 11.12 -2.91 2.73
N ASP A 504 9.84 -2.76 3.09
CA ASP A 504 9.09 -1.50 2.96
C ASP A 504 9.20 -0.59 4.19
N GLY A 505 9.73 -1.11 5.31
CA GLY A 505 9.86 -0.38 6.58
C GLY A 505 8.64 -0.49 7.50
N LEU A 506 7.57 -1.17 7.08
CA LEU A 506 6.38 -1.44 7.91
C LEU A 506 6.43 -2.81 8.56
N VAL A 507 6.86 -3.81 7.79
CA VAL A 507 7.05 -5.17 8.28
C VAL A 507 8.45 -5.26 8.87
N VAL A 508 8.56 -5.30 10.20
CA VAL A 508 9.76 -5.85 10.84
C VAL A 508 9.72 -7.35 10.59
N PRO A 509 10.73 -7.95 9.94
CA PRO A 509 10.76 -9.38 9.63
C PRO A 509 10.64 -10.27 10.87
#